data_AF-A0A317JDI2-F1
#
_entry.id   AF-A0A317JDI2-F1
#
_cell.length_a   1.000
_cell.length_b   1.000
_cell.length_c   1.000
_cell.angle_alpha   90.00
_cell.angle_beta   90.00
_cell.angle_gamma   90.00
#
_symmetry.space_group_name_H-M   'P 1'
#
loop_
_entity.id
_entity.type
_entity.pdbx_description
1 polymer ?
#
loop_
_entity_poly.entity_id
_entity_poly.type
_entity_poly.pdbx_seq_one_letter_code
_entity_poly.pdbx_strand_id
1 'polypeptide(L)'
;MRFGVWCLLVLAGVESADSQIGQEVALAHHLVDGVEVRLSIPELLRHGAVVFCANWTDYDGGGRPSTKGTGHPLADSLQPLIGTRAWNRISGPDANSCSGCHNQPYGISGGSGDFVTNVFVLAQRFDFVTLDSDDKVSTKGSLDENLQPVTLQTVGNFRRTTGMFGAGYLEMLAREITADLQQIRSTIRRGETKELVAKGIHFGKLTLTTTGLWDTSKVEGLPRLSLLTKGSNDPPSLVIRPWHQAANVVSLREFTNNAFNQHHGIQSTERFGIDTDPDGDGVKNELTRADVTAVTLFQAALQVPGRVIPNEPIIEAAVLNGERVFETIGCSTCHIPSLPLSNWTFTEPNPYNPPGNLRLGETKTVSMDLASPVLPQPRLAPAAANAKVIQVPAYTDFKLHDITDPNDHDIEPLDMNQSVWSPKFKAGNRYFLTKRLWGAGNEPPYYHHGLFTTMRRSILAHAGEALQSRKAFEALPNYDKDSLIEFLKTLQVLPPATKDLVVDENFHAKIWPPPAEKRNQLLSERK
;
A
#
# COMPACT_ATOMS: atom_id res chain seq x y z
N MET A 1 -21.24 -6.39 -19.10
CA MET A 1 -20.81 -6.85 -20.44
C MET A 1 -21.01 -8.35 -20.52
N ARG A 2 -21.79 -8.85 -21.49
CA ARG A 2 -21.84 -10.28 -21.81
C ARG A 2 -20.51 -10.63 -22.49
N PHE A 3 -19.72 -11.50 -21.86
CA PHE A 3 -18.49 -12.04 -22.44
C PHE A 3 -18.86 -12.95 -23.61
N GLY A 4 -18.38 -12.60 -24.80
CA GLY A 4 -18.59 -13.37 -26.02
C GLY A 4 -17.30 -13.42 -26.84
N VAL A 5 -16.89 -14.65 -27.12
CA VAL A 5 -15.89 -15.10 -28.10
C VAL A 5 -14.42 -14.87 -27.71
N TRP A 6 -13.80 -15.97 -27.30
CA TRP A 6 -12.35 -16.15 -27.20
C TRP A 6 -11.73 -16.14 -28.60
N CYS A 7 -10.96 -15.10 -28.92
CA CYS A 7 -9.98 -15.17 -29.99
C CYS A 7 -8.65 -15.58 -29.35
N LEU A 8 -8.24 -16.83 -29.57
CA LEU A 8 -6.88 -17.31 -29.27
C LEU A 8 -5.89 -16.55 -30.16
N LEU A 9 -5.36 -15.43 -29.66
CA LEU A 9 -4.07 -14.92 -30.06
C LEU A 9 -3.03 -15.74 -29.27
N VAL A 10 -2.35 -16.66 -29.96
CA VAL A 10 -1.20 -17.36 -29.42
C VAL A 10 -0.10 -16.31 -29.18
N LEU A 11 0.05 -15.89 -27.93
CA LEU A 11 1.14 -15.01 -27.50
C LEU A 11 2.46 -15.78 -27.64
N ALA A 12 3.39 -15.26 -28.44
CA ALA A 12 4.73 -15.82 -28.52
C ALA A 12 5.46 -15.62 -27.18
N GLY A 13 5.74 -16.72 -26.47
CA GLY A 13 6.49 -16.71 -25.20
C GLY A 13 5.66 -16.98 -23.94
N VAL A 14 4.57 -17.74 -24.07
CA VAL A 14 3.89 -18.36 -22.93
C VAL A 14 4.47 -19.75 -22.72
N GLU A 15 4.92 -20.06 -21.51
CA GLU A 15 5.20 -21.45 -21.14
C GLU A 15 3.86 -22.11 -20.81
N SER A 16 3.45 -23.08 -21.62
CA SER A 16 2.30 -23.92 -21.30
C SER A 16 2.79 -25.10 -20.48
N ALA A 17 2.25 -25.27 -19.27
CA ALA A 17 2.16 -26.61 -18.73
C ALA A 17 1.35 -27.46 -19.72
N ASP A 18 1.78 -28.70 -20.00
CA ASP A 18 0.99 -29.64 -20.80
C ASP A 18 -0.40 -29.75 -20.16
N SER A 19 -1.41 -29.10 -20.76
CA SER A 19 -2.75 -29.03 -20.18
C SER A 19 -3.35 -30.42 -20.16
N GLN A 20 -3.27 -31.08 -19.01
CA GLN A 20 -3.94 -32.34 -18.78
C GLN A 20 -5.42 -32.07 -18.50
N ILE A 21 -6.30 -32.84 -19.16
CA ILE A 21 -7.74 -32.74 -18.93
C ILE A 21 -8.01 -32.98 -17.44
N GLY A 22 -8.69 -32.03 -16.80
CA GLY A 22 -9.06 -32.10 -15.38
C GLY A 22 -8.07 -31.47 -14.41
N GLN A 23 -6.98 -30.86 -14.89
CA GLN A 23 -6.08 -30.08 -14.03
C GLN A 23 -6.73 -28.76 -13.59
N GLU A 24 -6.71 -28.47 -12.30
CA GLU A 24 -7.35 -27.30 -11.68
C GLU A 24 -6.30 -26.23 -11.32
N VAL A 25 -5.60 -25.68 -12.31
CA VAL A 25 -4.65 -24.56 -12.10
C VAL A 25 -5.33 -23.20 -12.10
N ALA A 26 -4.90 -22.31 -11.22
CA ALA A 26 -5.33 -20.92 -11.17
C ALA A 26 -4.71 -20.08 -12.28
N LEU A 27 -3.46 -20.38 -12.66
CA LEU A 27 -2.73 -19.71 -13.74
C LEU A 27 -2.28 -20.71 -14.80
N ALA A 28 -3.12 -20.93 -15.81
CA ALA A 28 -2.83 -21.90 -16.88
C ALA A 28 -1.60 -21.55 -17.74
N HIS A 29 -1.17 -20.29 -17.72
CA HIS A 29 -0.18 -19.74 -18.62
C HIS A 29 0.71 -18.75 -17.88
N HIS A 30 2.00 -19.04 -17.78
CA HIS A 30 2.98 -18.10 -17.25
C HIS A 30 3.62 -17.29 -18.38
N LEU A 31 3.94 -16.03 -18.11
CA LEU A 31 4.82 -15.28 -18.99
C LEU A 31 6.25 -15.77 -18.80
N VAL A 32 6.94 -16.05 -19.91
CA VAL A 32 8.38 -16.36 -19.86
C VAL A 32 9.18 -15.08 -19.64
N ASP A 33 10.17 -15.15 -18.76
CA ASP A 33 11.12 -14.06 -18.50
C ASP A 33 11.74 -13.50 -19.79
N GLY A 34 11.65 -12.18 -19.98
CA GLY A 34 12.09 -11.45 -21.16
C GLY A 34 11.00 -11.26 -22.23
N VAL A 35 9.79 -11.81 -22.05
CA VAL A 35 8.62 -11.52 -22.90
C VAL A 35 7.94 -10.22 -22.48
N GLU A 36 8.00 -9.86 -21.20
CA GLU A 36 7.38 -8.67 -20.62
C GLU A 36 7.82 -7.36 -21.27
N VAL A 37 9.00 -7.34 -21.90
CA VAL A 37 9.57 -6.16 -22.59
C VAL A 37 9.17 -6.08 -24.07
N ARG A 38 8.47 -7.10 -24.58
CA ARG A 38 8.00 -7.21 -25.97
C ARG A 38 6.49 -7.06 -26.09
N LEU A 39 5.75 -7.40 -25.02
CA LEU A 39 4.30 -7.25 -24.99
C LEU A 39 3.88 -5.79 -24.91
N SER A 40 2.70 -5.49 -25.45
CA SER A 40 2.08 -4.19 -25.26
C SER A 40 1.60 -4.02 -23.82
N ILE A 41 1.48 -2.78 -23.36
CA ILE A 41 0.95 -2.48 -22.02
C ILE A 41 -0.44 -3.13 -21.81
N PRO A 42 -1.43 -3.01 -22.72
CA PRO A 42 -2.73 -3.67 -22.52
C PRO A 42 -2.66 -5.20 -22.35
N GLU A 43 -1.71 -5.87 -23.01
CA GLU A 43 -1.50 -7.31 -22.84
C GLU A 43 -0.94 -7.64 -21.45
N LEU A 44 0.06 -6.87 -20.99
CA LEU A 44 0.62 -7.01 -19.65
C LEU A 44 -0.42 -6.74 -18.57
N LEU A 45 -1.26 -5.71 -18.72
CA LEU A 45 -2.30 -5.42 -17.74
C LEU A 45 -3.36 -6.53 -17.69
N ARG A 46 -3.70 -7.12 -18.84
CA ARG A 46 -4.65 -8.26 -18.90
C ARG A 46 -4.07 -9.47 -18.18
N HIS A 47 -2.80 -9.79 -18.42
CA HIS A 47 -2.12 -10.88 -17.72
C HIS A 47 -2.01 -10.60 -16.22
N GLY A 48 -1.57 -9.40 -15.86
CA GLY A 48 -1.46 -8.97 -14.46
C GLY A 48 -2.80 -9.02 -13.71
N ALA A 49 -3.90 -8.71 -14.38
CA ALA A 49 -5.24 -8.87 -13.82
C ALA A 49 -5.60 -10.34 -13.56
N VAL A 50 -5.20 -11.26 -14.46
CA VAL A 50 -5.37 -12.71 -14.26
C VAL A 50 -4.55 -13.17 -13.04
N VAL A 51 -3.27 -12.82 -12.99
CA VAL A 51 -2.39 -13.15 -11.86
C VAL A 51 -2.93 -12.58 -10.53
N PHE A 52 -3.43 -11.34 -10.53
CA PHE A 52 -4.01 -10.72 -9.34
C PHE A 52 -5.29 -11.45 -8.84
N CYS A 53 -6.08 -11.97 -9.77
CA CYS A 53 -7.35 -12.64 -9.45
C CYS A 53 -7.22 -14.17 -9.36
N ALA A 54 -6.03 -14.72 -9.59
CA ALA A 54 -5.77 -16.14 -9.53
C ALA A 54 -6.10 -16.66 -8.13
N ASN A 55 -6.99 -17.64 -8.07
CA ASN A 55 -7.37 -18.34 -6.85
C ASN A 55 -6.46 -19.55 -6.68
N TRP A 56 -5.26 -19.32 -6.17
CA TRP A 56 -4.14 -20.27 -6.15
C TRP A 56 -4.55 -21.63 -5.58
N THR A 57 -4.09 -22.68 -6.26
CA THR A 57 -4.38 -24.08 -5.92
C THR A 57 -3.11 -24.84 -5.62
N ASP A 58 -3.24 -26.03 -5.03
CA ASP A 58 -2.10 -26.94 -4.80
C ASP A 58 -1.37 -27.31 -6.11
N TYR A 59 -2.02 -27.22 -7.29
CA TYR A 59 -1.36 -27.44 -8.58
C TYR A 59 -0.47 -26.26 -9.01
N ASP A 60 -0.74 -25.06 -8.50
CA ASP A 60 0.07 -23.86 -8.76
C ASP A 60 1.19 -23.68 -7.71
N GLY A 61 1.26 -24.55 -6.70
CA GLY A 61 2.11 -24.39 -5.51
C GLY A 61 1.46 -23.61 -4.37
N GLY A 62 0.13 -23.47 -4.38
CA GLY A 62 -0.59 -22.74 -3.33
C GLY A 62 -0.40 -23.37 -1.95
N GLY A 63 0.35 -22.71 -1.08
CA GLY A 63 0.66 -23.19 0.26
C GLY A 63 2.08 -22.86 0.66
N ARG A 64 2.57 -23.43 1.76
CA ARG A 64 4.01 -23.38 2.09
C ARG A 64 4.35 -24.44 3.11
N PRO A 65 4.39 -25.72 2.71
CA PRO A 65 4.44 -26.82 3.67
C PRO A 65 5.68 -26.80 4.55
N SER A 66 6.81 -26.25 4.08
CA SER A 66 8.08 -26.26 4.82
C SER A 66 8.65 -24.88 5.13
N THR A 67 7.94 -23.78 4.83
CA THR A 67 8.41 -22.41 5.15
C THR A 67 7.36 -21.57 5.87
N LYS A 68 7.84 -20.55 6.59
CA LYS A 68 7.05 -19.48 7.20
C LYS A 68 6.72 -18.42 6.14
N GLY A 69 5.77 -17.53 6.42
CA GLY A 69 5.50 -16.40 5.50
C GLY A 69 6.63 -15.36 5.44
N THR A 70 7.68 -15.49 6.27
CA THR A 70 8.95 -14.77 6.11
C THR A 70 9.86 -15.36 5.02
N GLY A 71 9.54 -16.54 4.49
CA GLY A 71 10.37 -17.31 3.55
C GLY A 71 11.45 -18.17 4.23
N HIS A 72 11.54 -18.14 5.57
CA HIS A 72 12.45 -19.01 6.32
C HIS A 72 11.84 -20.39 6.57
N PRO A 73 12.66 -21.45 6.78
CA PRO A 73 12.16 -22.76 7.19
C PRO A 73 11.30 -22.70 8.46
N LEU A 74 10.42 -23.68 8.62
CA LEU A 74 9.66 -23.87 9.87
C LEU A 74 10.59 -24.04 11.08
N ALA A 75 10.14 -23.58 12.24
CA ALA A 75 10.80 -23.85 13.51
C ALA A 75 10.75 -25.35 13.87
N ASP A 76 9.69 -26.04 13.47
CA ASP A 76 9.57 -27.51 13.58
C ASP A 76 9.33 -28.17 12.21
N SER A 77 10.43 -28.56 11.55
CA SER A 77 10.41 -29.23 10.24
C SER A 77 9.75 -30.61 10.24
N LEU A 78 9.52 -31.23 11.41
CA LEU A 78 8.81 -32.52 11.51
C LEU A 78 7.29 -32.35 11.40
N GLN A 79 6.81 -31.11 11.42
CA GLN A 79 5.39 -30.77 11.38
C GLN A 79 5.10 -29.81 10.21
N PRO A 80 5.04 -30.30 8.96
CA PRO A 80 4.77 -29.48 7.79
C PRO A 80 3.35 -28.89 7.77
N LEU A 81 3.18 -27.74 7.11
CA LEU A 81 1.91 -27.00 6.96
C LEU A 81 1.03 -27.62 5.86
N ILE A 82 0.52 -28.83 6.11
CA ILE A 82 -0.34 -29.58 5.17
C ILE A 82 -1.68 -29.95 5.81
N GLY A 83 -2.66 -30.32 4.98
CA GLY A 83 -3.99 -30.74 5.44
C GLY A 83 -4.67 -29.67 6.29
N THR A 84 -5.06 -30.01 7.52
CA THR A 84 -5.69 -29.06 8.45
C THR A 84 -4.75 -27.98 8.97
N ARG A 85 -3.44 -28.06 8.67
CA ARG A 85 -2.42 -27.05 9.00
C ARG A 85 -1.96 -26.23 7.81
N ALA A 86 -2.56 -26.42 6.63
CA ALA A 86 -2.20 -25.67 5.42
C ALA A 86 -2.63 -24.19 5.48
N TRP A 87 -3.72 -23.87 6.19
CA TRP A 87 -4.29 -22.53 6.24
C TRP A 87 -4.49 -22.04 7.67
N ASN A 88 -4.09 -20.80 7.94
CA ASN A 88 -4.25 -20.16 9.25
C ASN A 88 -4.31 -18.65 9.10
N ARG A 89 -5.48 -18.06 9.42
CA ARG A 89 -5.74 -16.60 9.33
C ARG A 89 -4.84 -15.73 10.22
N ILE A 90 -3.98 -16.32 11.05
CA ILE A 90 -3.04 -15.61 11.92
C ILE A 90 -1.62 -15.64 11.32
N SER A 91 -1.03 -16.81 11.06
CA SER A 91 0.39 -16.91 10.63
C SER A 91 0.64 -17.72 9.36
N GLY A 92 -0.31 -18.55 8.94
CA GLY A 92 -0.21 -19.37 7.73
C GLY A 92 -0.63 -18.60 6.49
N PRO A 93 -0.69 -19.25 5.33
CA PRO A 93 -1.51 -18.78 4.23
C PRO A 93 -2.92 -18.45 4.75
N ASP A 94 -3.44 -17.30 4.34
CA ASP A 94 -4.68 -16.74 4.86
C ASP A 94 -5.65 -16.30 3.75
N ALA A 95 -5.21 -16.21 2.50
CA ALA A 95 -6.05 -15.90 1.35
C ALA A 95 -5.59 -16.68 0.12
N ASN A 96 -6.51 -17.04 -0.76
CA ASN A 96 -6.17 -17.75 -1.99
C ASN A 96 -5.98 -16.81 -3.19
N SER A 97 -6.36 -15.53 -3.08
CA SER A 97 -6.13 -14.53 -4.15
C SER A 97 -6.03 -13.12 -3.58
N CYS A 98 -5.32 -12.23 -4.28
CA CYS A 98 -5.29 -10.81 -3.93
C CYS A 98 -6.71 -10.21 -4.02
N SER A 99 -7.49 -10.61 -5.04
CA SER A 99 -8.87 -10.15 -5.22
C SER A 99 -9.83 -10.61 -4.12
N GLY A 100 -9.51 -11.67 -3.37
CA GLY A 100 -10.32 -12.10 -2.22
C GLY A 100 -10.38 -11.04 -1.12
N CYS A 101 -9.30 -10.26 -0.96
CA CYS A 101 -9.23 -9.18 0.03
C CYS A 101 -9.40 -7.78 -0.59
N HIS A 102 -8.90 -7.56 -1.81
CA HIS A 102 -8.84 -6.25 -2.45
C HIS A 102 -9.94 -6.04 -3.49
N ASN A 103 -11.21 -6.03 -3.06
CA ASN A 103 -12.38 -6.00 -3.95
C ASN A 103 -13.43 -4.92 -3.64
N GLN A 104 -13.15 -4.01 -2.70
CA GLN A 104 -14.06 -2.91 -2.36
C GLN A 104 -13.53 -1.55 -2.83
N PRO A 105 -14.38 -0.65 -3.32
CA PRO A 105 -15.82 -0.80 -3.55
C PRO A 105 -16.15 -1.49 -4.90
N TYR A 106 -17.43 -1.75 -5.17
CA TYR A 106 -17.98 -2.24 -6.45
C TYR A 106 -17.52 -3.62 -6.96
N GLY A 107 -16.78 -4.41 -6.16
CA GLY A 107 -16.26 -5.70 -6.62
C GLY A 107 -15.11 -5.57 -7.62
N ILE A 108 -14.47 -4.40 -7.71
CA ILE A 108 -13.32 -4.19 -8.59
C ILE A 108 -12.02 -4.54 -7.88
N SER A 109 -11.18 -5.31 -8.57
CA SER A 109 -9.86 -5.72 -8.08
C SER A 109 -8.96 -4.51 -7.83
N GLY A 110 -8.22 -4.56 -6.72
CA GLY A 110 -7.27 -3.51 -6.32
C GLY A 110 -7.78 -2.56 -5.24
N GLY A 111 -8.99 -2.80 -4.74
CA GLY A 111 -9.63 -2.00 -3.71
C GLY A 111 -9.19 -2.30 -2.28
N SER A 112 -9.86 -1.67 -1.32
CA SER A 112 -9.82 -2.10 0.09
C SER A 112 -10.64 -3.38 0.27
N GLY A 113 -10.78 -3.83 1.52
CA GLY A 113 -11.58 -4.98 1.88
C GLY A 113 -12.41 -4.73 3.13
N ASP A 114 -13.39 -5.61 3.36
CA ASP A 114 -14.20 -5.60 4.58
C ASP A 114 -13.38 -6.03 5.81
N PHE A 115 -13.93 -5.86 7.01
CA PHE A 115 -13.32 -6.32 8.26
C PHE A 115 -12.89 -7.79 8.20
N VAL A 116 -13.66 -8.66 7.54
CA VAL A 116 -13.33 -10.10 7.41
C VAL A 116 -12.01 -10.35 6.67
N THR A 117 -11.58 -9.42 5.81
CA THR A 117 -10.36 -9.56 5.01
C THR A 117 -9.12 -8.98 5.69
N ASN A 118 -9.27 -8.37 6.88
CA ASN A 118 -8.15 -7.88 7.67
C ASN A 118 -7.18 -9.02 8.03
N VAL A 119 -5.90 -8.69 8.18
CA VAL A 119 -4.81 -9.66 8.33
C VAL A 119 -3.99 -9.39 9.58
N PHE A 120 -3.31 -10.42 10.07
CA PHE A 120 -2.27 -10.27 11.09
C PHE A 120 -0.91 -10.11 10.42
N VAL A 121 -0.33 -8.92 10.52
CA VAL A 121 1.05 -8.70 10.09
C VAL A 121 2.01 -8.99 11.23
N LEU A 122 3.24 -9.37 10.89
CA LEU A 122 4.28 -9.90 11.77
C LEU A 122 4.01 -11.31 12.30
N ALA A 123 2.77 -11.79 12.32
CA ALA A 123 2.46 -13.15 12.76
C ALA A 123 3.02 -14.23 11.80
N GLN A 124 3.33 -13.87 10.55
CA GLN A 124 3.99 -14.76 9.59
C GLN A 124 5.41 -15.22 10.00
N ARG A 125 5.92 -14.76 11.15
CA ARG A 125 7.13 -15.29 11.80
C ARG A 125 6.88 -16.61 12.54
N PHE A 126 5.63 -16.96 12.82
CA PHE A 126 5.25 -18.26 13.38
C PHE A 126 5.04 -19.30 12.28
N ASP A 127 5.28 -20.57 12.57
CA ASP A 127 4.96 -21.66 11.65
C ASP A 127 3.44 -21.73 11.47
N PHE A 128 2.75 -21.98 12.58
CA PHE A 128 1.30 -22.14 12.63
C PHE A 128 0.85 -21.81 14.04
N VAL A 129 0.26 -20.63 14.24
CA VAL A 129 -0.16 -20.19 15.56
C VAL A 129 -1.18 -21.17 16.13
N THR A 130 -0.84 -21.69 17.31
CA THR A 130 -1.68 -22.52 18.15
C THR A 130 -1.84 -21.82 19.50
N LEU A 131 -2.84 -22.22 20.27
CA LEU A 131 -2.97 -21.81 21.68
C LEU A 131 -2.64 -22.99 22.59
N ASP A 132 -1.75 -23.87 22.12
CA ASP A 132 -1.33 -25.07 22.84
C ASP A 132 -0.30 -24.69 23.91
N SER A 133 -0.66 -24.85 25.18
CA SER A 133 0.22 -24.55 26.30
C SER A 133 1.43 -25.48 26.40
N ASP A 134 1.37 -26.64 25.75
CA ASP A 134 2.44 -27.65 25.77
C ASP A 134 3.51 -27.39 24.71
N ASP A 135 3.24 -26.51 23.74
CA ASP A 135 4.24 -26.06 22.77
C ASP A 135 5.37 -25.28 23.48
N LYS A 136 6.59 -25.80 23.41
CA LYS A 136 7.81 -25.22 23.99
C LYS A 136 8.79 -24.69 22.93
N VAL A 137 8.41 -24.71 21.65
CA VAL A 137 9.30 -24.32 20.54
C VAL A 137 9.03 -22.87 20.17
N SER A 138 10.09 -22.06 20.17
CA SER A 138 9.99 -20.64 19.80
C SER A 138 9.48 -20.49 18.37
N THR A 139 8.47 -19.65 18.18
CA THR A 139 7.83 -19.34 16.90
C THR A 139 7.23 -20.55 16.17
N LYS A 140 6.99 -21.67 16.87
CA LYS A 140 6.21 -22.77 16.32
C LYS A 140 4.73 -22.40 16.28
N GLY A 141 4.09 -22.29 17.45
CA GLY A 141 2.68 -21.92 17.55
C GLY A 141 2.33 -21.01 18.71
N SER A 142 2.82 -21.28 19.92
CA SER A 142 2.34 -20.60 21.14
C SER A 142 3.33 -19.66 21.81
N LEU A 143 4.62 -19.73 21.44
CA LEU A 143 5.69 -18.98 22.10
C LEU A 143 6.43 -18.07 21.12
N ASP A 144 6.75 -16.85 21.56
CA ASP A 144 7.54 -15.91 20.79
C ASP A 144 9.05 -16.23 20.77
N GLU A 145 9.83 -15.33 20.18
CA GLU A 145 11.29 -15.38 20.08
C GLU A 145 12.00 -15.57 21.44
N ASN A 146 11.38 -15.13 22.52
CA ASN A 146 11.91 -15.16 23.89
C ASN A 146 11.23 -16.24 24.75
N LEU A 147 10.58 -17.22 24.11
CA LEU A 147 9.82 -18.29 24.76
C LEU A 147 8.70 -17.78 25.68
N GLN A 148 8.16 -16.58 25.39
CA GLN A 148 7.01 -16.06 26.13
C GLN A 148 5.71 -16.45 25.41
N PRO A 149 4.66 -16.82 26.15
CA PRO A 149 3.35 -17.09 25.56
C PRO A 149 2.82 -15.88 24.78
N VAL A 150 2.30 -16.13 23.58
CA VAL A 150 1.59 -15.10 22.79
C VAL A 150 0.08 -15.22 22.93
N THR A 151 -0.59 -14.09 22.74
CA THR A 151 -2.05 -13.99 22.61
C THR A 151 -2.39 -13.51 21.21
N LEU A 152 -3.68 -13.50 20.84
CA LEU A 152 -4.11 -12.87 19.59
C LEU A 152 -3.67 -11.41 19.46
N GLN A 153 -3.49 -10.72 20.59
CA GLN A 153 -3.04 -9.34 20.63
C GLN A 153 -1.52 -9.28 20.42
N THR A 154 -0.72 -10.17 21.01
CA THR A 154 0.75 -10.05 20.97
C THR A 154 1.43 -10.88 19.88
N VAL A 155 0.69 -11.80 19.23
CA VAL A 155 1.22 -12.67 18.17
C VAL A 155 1.55 -11.91 16.89
N GLY A 156 0.88 -10.80 16.64
CA GLY A 156 1.01 -9.99 15.43
C GLY A 156 0.14 -8.74 15.57
N ASN A 157 0.22 -7.85 14.59
CA ASN A 157 -0.62 -6.67 14.57
C ASN A 157 -1.78 -6.84 13.59
N PHE A 158 -2.98 -6.49 14.03
CA PHE A 158 -4.17 -6.55 13.18
C PHE A 158 -4.23 -5.35 12.23
N ARG A 159 -4.42 -5.63 10.93
CA ARG A 159 -4.35 -4.64 9.85
C ARG A 159 -5.53 -4.71 8.93
N ARG A 160 -6.05 -3.52 8.59
CA ARG A 160 -7.00 -3.40 7.49
C ARG A 160 -6.35 -3.65 6.13
N THR A 161 -7.10 -4.29 5.24
CA THR A 161 -6.74 -4.36 3.83
C THR A 161 -6.70 -2.95 3.23
N THR A 162 -5.63 -2.61 2.53
CA THR A 162 -5.43 -1.26 1.97
C THR A 162 -5.84 -1.19 0.50
N GLY A 163 -6.43 -0.08 0.08
CA GLY A 163 -6.74 0.17 -1.34
C GLY A 163 -5.50 0.58 -2.13
N MET A 164 -5.44 0.15 -3.40
CA MET A 164 -4.34 0.40 -4.34
C MET A 164 -4.75 1.30 -5.51
N PHE A 165 -5.95 1.89 -5.49
CA PHE A 165 -6.36 2.84 -6.53
C PHE A 165 -5.42 4.05 -6.59
N GLY A 166 -4.98 4.36 -7.81
CA GLY A 166 -3.97 5.38 -8.11
C GLY A 166 -2.54 5.05 -7.66
N ALA A 167 -2.24 3.78 -7.37
CA ALA A 167 -0.96 3.36 -6.82
C ALA A 167 0.27 3.78 -7.64
N GLY A 168 0.18 3.78 -8.98
CA GLY A 168 1.27 4.21 -9.85
C GLY A 168 1.71 5.65 -9.55
N TYR A 169 0.77 6.57 -9.38
CA TYR A 169 1.06 7.98 -9.08
C TYR A 169 1.69 8.14 -7.69
N LEU A 170 1.21 7.36 -6.71
CA LEU A 170 1.70 7.40 -5.34
C LEU A 170 3.13 6.87 -5.23
N GLU A 171 3.44 5.81 -5.97
CA GLU A 171 4.82 5.33 -6.05
C GLU A 171 5.73 6.31 -6.78
N MET A 172 5.27 6.92 -7.88
CA MET A 172 6.07 7.93 -8.58
C MET A 172 6.35 9.15 -7.71
N LEU A 173 5.39 9.62 -6.91
CA LEU A 173 5.64 10.67 -5.90
C LEU A 173 6.69 10.24 -4.88
N ALA A 174 6.58 9.02 -4.33
CA ALA A 174 7.56 8.50 -3.38
C ALA A 174 8.97 8.41 -3.99
N ARG A 175 9.08 8.02 -5.26
CA ARG A 175 10.35 7.99 -6.02
C ARG A 175 10.93 9.41 -6.17
N GLU A 176 10.13 10.38 -6.57
CA GLU A 176 10.60 11.78 -6.71
C GLU A 176 11.01 12.39 -5.37
N ILE A 177 10.21 12.20 -4.30
CA ILE A 177 10.57 12.66 -2.95
C ILE A 177 11.89 12.02 -2.51
N THR A 178 12.05 10.71 -2.72
CA THR A 178 13.31 10.01 -2.41
C THR A 178 14.49 10.63 -3.15
N ALA A 179 14.35 10.90 -4.44
CA ALA A 179 15.39 11.52 -5.25
C ALA A 179 15.76 12.92 -4.74
N ASP A 180 14.78 13.76 -4.42
CA ASP A 180 14.97 15.11 -3.86
C ASP A 180 15.75 15.04 -2.52
N LEU A 181 15.35 14.15 -1.61
CA LEU A 181 16.01 13.96 -0.32
C LEU A 181 17.45 13.46 -0.47
N GLN A 182 17.69 12.51 -1.36
CA GLN A 182 19.03 12.00 -1.65
C GLN A 182 19.91 13.05 -2.33
N GLN A 183 19.33 13.91 -3.16
CA GLN A 183 20.03 15.03 -3.77
C GLN A 183 20.47 16.03 -2.69
N ILE A 184 19.60 16.43 -1.76
CA ILE A 184 19.98 17.29 -0.63
C ILE A 184 21.12 16.65 0.16
N ARG A 185 20.96 15.38 0.56
CA ARG A 185 21.98 14.60 1.29
C ARG A 185 23.34 14.61 0.58
N SER A 186 23.38 14.46 -0.74
CA SER A 186 24.62 14.43 -1.52
C SER A 186 25.42 15.74 -1.47
N THR A 187 24.77 16.85 -1.09
CA THR A 187 25.41 18.17 -1.02
C THR A 187 25.92 18.52 0.38
N ILE A 188 25.70 17.67 1.38
CA ILE A 188 26.09 17.91 2.78
C ILE A 188 27.58 17.62 2.95
N ARG A 189 28.33 18.61 3.44
CA ARG A 189 29.75 18.51 3.77
C ARG A 189 29.95 18.11 5.23
N ARG A 190 31.15 17.63 5.58
CA ARG A 190 31.48 17.32 6.99
C ARG A 190 31.34 18.56 7.86
N GLY A 191 30.66 18.41 9.00
CA GLY A 191 30.31 19.49 9.91
C GLY A 191 29.05 20.28 9.51
N GLU A 192 28.36 19.90 8.44
CA GLU A 192 27.18 20.61 7.94
C GLU A 192 25.88 19.89 8.32
N THR A 193 24.85 20.68 8.59
CA THR A 193 23.46 20.25 8.76
C THR A 193 22.61 20.88 7.67
N LYS A 194 21.78 20.09 6.99
CA LYS A 194 20.78 20.60 6.05
C LYS A 194 19.38 20.14 6.41
N GLU A 195 18.43 21.00 6.10
CA GLU A 195 17.02 20.66 6.14
C GLU A 195 16.68 19.70 5.00
N LEU A 196 15.92 18.66 5.32
CA LEU A 196 15.39 17.71 4.37
C LEU A 196 13.97 18.15 3.98
N VAL A 197 13.82 18.67 2.76
CA VAL A 197 12.55 19.15 2.24
C VAL A 197 12.35 18.67 0.81
N ALA A 198 11.15 18.18 0.50
CA ALA A 198 10.80 17.71 -0.83
C ALA A 198 9.31 17.96 -1.08
N LYS A 199 8.96 18.57 -2.22
CA LYS A 199 7.57 18.89 -2.59
C LYS A 199 6.78 19.67 -1.51
N GLY A 200 7.47 20.49 -0.72
CA GLY A 200 6.87 21.25 0.39
C GLY A 200 6.69 20.45 1.70
N ILE A 201 7.12 19.18 1.73
CA ILE A 201 7.10 18.33 2.93
C ILE A 201 8.44 18.43 3.63
N HIS A 202 8.42 18.69 4.93
CA HIS A 202 9.61 18.76 5.78
C HIS A 202 9.85 17.42 6.51
N PHE A 203 11.04 16.84 6.34
CA PHE A 203 11.51 15.60 6.96
C PHE A 203 12.58 15.87 8.03
N GLY A 204 12.57 17.07 8.62
CA GLY A 204 13.52 17.47 9.65
C GLY A 204 14.90 17.83 9.08
N LYS A 205 15.96 17.49 9.81
CA LYS A 205 17.35 17.87 9.49
C LYS A 205 18.28 16.67 9.51
N LEU A 206 19.20 16.65 8.55
CA LEU A 206 20.27 15.67 8.45
C LEU A 206 21.63 16.34 8.65
N THR A 207 22.47 15.74 9.49
CA THR A 207 23.81 16.24 9.78
C THR A 207 24.86 15.22 9.35
N LEU A 208 25.89 15.67 8.64
CA LEU A 208 27.15 14.91 8.52
C LEU A 208 28.13 15.52 9.53
N THR A 209 28.42 14.82 10.62
CA THR A 209 29.25 15.36 11.70
C THR A 209 30.67 15.68 11.22
N THR A 210 31.42 16.43 12.03
CA THR A 210 32.84 16.71 11.77
C THR A 210 33.69 15.44 11.71
N THR A 211 33.29 14.39 12.44
CA THR A 211 33.90 13.05 12.41
C THR A 211 33.48 12.21 11.19
N GLY A 212 32.54 12.70 10.38
CA GLY A 212 32.03 12.03 9.19
C GLY A 212 30.92 11.01 9.47
N LEU A 213 30.30 11.03 10.64
CA LEU A 213 29.14 10.19 10.94
C LEU A 213 27.85 10.89 10.53
N TRP A 214 26.90 10.13 10.01
CA TRP A 214 25.57 10.64 9.69
C TRP A 214 24.68 10.63 10.93
N ASP A 215 24.25 11.80 11.39
CA ASP A 215 23.30 11.96 12.50
C ASP A 215 21.89 12.19 11.94
N THR A 216 21.04 11.19 12.13
CA THR A 216 19.64 11.15 11.72
C THR A 216 18.67 11.44 12.86
N SER A 217 19.14 11.81 14.05
CA SER A 217 18.31 12.03 15.25
C SER A 217 17.30 13.18 15.12
N LYS A 218 17.52 14.07 14.14
CA LYS A 218 16.62 15.18 13.79
C LYS A 218 15.89 14.96 12.47
N VAL A 219 16.00 13.78 11.86
CA VAL A 219 15.19 13.38 10.71
C VAL A 219 13.84 12.88 11.21
N GLU A 220 12.77 13.31 10.57
CA GLU A 220 11.40 13.08 11.01
C GLU A 220 10.59 12.35 9.93
N GLY A 221 9.62 11.54 10.36
CA GLY A 221 8.65 10.90 9.47
C GLY A 221 9.19 9.77 8.57
N LEU A 222 10.48 9.44 8.63
CA LEU A 222 11.04 8.32 7.88
C LEU A 222 11.18 7.05 8.75
N PRO A 223 10.89 5.86 8.21
CA PRO A 223 11.05 4.60 8.92
C PRO A 223 12.53 4.31 9.22
N ARG A 224 12.79 3.50 10.25
CA ARG A 224 14.14 3.14 10.70
C ARG A 224 15.03 2.63 9.55
N LEU A 225 14.50 1.79 8.67
CA LEU A 225 15.24 1.22 7.54
C LEU A 225 15.68 2.28 6.49
N SER A 226 15.16 3.51 6.53
CA SER A 226 15.63 4.63 5.68
C SER A 226 16.72 5.46 6.35
N LEU A 227 16.88 5.29 7.66
CA LEU A 227 17.77 6.09 8.50
C LEU A 227 19.01 5.34 8.96
N LEU A 228 19.11 4.04 8.65
CA LEU A 228 20.28 3.22 8.96
C LEU A 228 21.53 3.75 8.26
N THR A 229 22.63 3.80 9.01
CA THR A 229 23.96 4.19 8.52
C THR A 229 25.00 3.27 9.18
N LYS A 230 26.02 2.85 8.43
CA LYS A 230 27.16 2.07 8.98
C LYS A 230 28.46 2.86 9.03
N GLY A 231 28.45 4.12 8.62
CA GLY A 231 29.61 5.01 8.64
C GLY A 231 29.51 6.11 7.59
N SER A 232 30.60 6.86 7.40
CA SER A 232 30.69 7.98 6.45
C SER A 232 30.35 7.59 5.00
N ASN A 233 30.78 6.40 4.59
CA ASN A 233 30.60 5.86 3.23
C ASN A 233 29.26 5.14 3.04
N ASP A 234 28.45 5.02 4.09
CA ASP A 234 27.14 4.38 4.06
C ASP A 234 26.06 5.37 4.54
N PRO A 235 25.74 6.38 3.70
CA PRO A 235 24.77 7.41 4.05
C PRO A 235 23.36 6.83 4.20
N PRO A 236 22.49 7.43 5.05
CA PRO A 236 21.12 6.97 5.22
C PRO A 236 20.39 7.00 3.87
N SER A 237 19.66 5.94 3.51
CA SER A 237 19.07 5.84 2.17
C SER A 237 18.00 6.91 1.89
N LEU A 238 17.31 7.39 2.94
CA LEU A 238 16.21 8.36 2.87
C LEU A 238 15.06 7.94 1.94
N VAL A 239 14.94 6.65 1.65
CA VAL A 239 13.89 6.12 0.77
C VAL A 239 12.52 6.33 1.40
N ILE A 240 11.58 6.90 0.66
CA ILE A 240 10.17 6.89 1.01
C ILE A 240 9.63 5.49 0.79
N ARG A 241 9.00 4.93 1.82
CA ARG A 241 8.38 3.60 1.79
C ARG A 241 6.86 3.78 1.84
N PRO A 242 6.19 3.94 0.68
CA PRO A 242 4.80 4.39 0.66
C PRO A 242 3.80 3.27 0.95
N TRP A 243 4.27 2.02 1.06
CA TRP A 243 3.43 0.83 1.18
C TRP A 243 3.51 0.23 2.58
N HIS A 244 2.42 -0.44 2.97
CA HIS A 244 2.12 -0.85 4.34
C HIS A 244 1.90 0.33 5.30
N GLN A 245 0.95 0.22 6.23
CA GLN A 245 0.57 1.32 7.13
C GLN A 245 1.73 1.86 7.99
N ALA A 246 2.75 1.03 8.24
CA ALA A 246 3.94 1.38 9.03
C ALA A 246 5.18 1.73 8.18
N ALA A 247 5.02 2.06 6.90
CA ALA A 247 6.10 2.48 5.98
C ALA A 247 7.25 1.47 5.85
N ASN A 248 6.95 0.17 5.71
CA ASN A 248 7.99 -0.86 5.69
C ASN A 248 8.36 -1.33 4.27
N VAL A 249 7.57 -0.97 3.25
CA VAL A 249 7.69 -1.48 1.88
C VAL A 249 7.93 -0.35 0.87
N VAL A 250 8.90 -0.54 -0.03
CA VAL A 250 9.43 0.48 -0.97
C VAL A 250 8.61 0.58 -2.25
N SER A 251 8.15 -0.56 -2.80
CA SER A 251 7.49 -0.60 -4.12
C SER A 251 6.30 -1.54 -4.16
N LEU A 252 5.47 -1.38 -5.20
CA LEU A 252 4.39 -2.30 -5.54
C LEU A 252 4.93 -3.71 -5.80
N ARG A 253 6.07 -3.86 -6.47
CA ARG A 253 6.70 -5.17 -6.67
C ARG A 253 7.03 -5.84 -5.33
N GLU A 254 7.67 -5.12 -4.41
CA GLU A 254 8.00 -5.65 -3.09
C GLU A 254 6.73 -6.00 -2.30
N PHE A 255 5.73 -5.12 -2.33
CA PHE A 255 4.42 -5.37 -1.72
C PHE A 255 3.78 -6.66 -2.25
N THR A 256 3.84 -6.86 -3.56
CA THR A 256 3.24 -7.99 -4.25
C THR A 256 3.99 -9.30 -4.00
N ASN A 257 5.33 -9.30 -4.05
CA ASN A 257 6.12 -10.47 -3.67
C ASN A 257 5.94 -10.87 -2.21
N ASN A 258 5.85 -9.88 -1.31
CA ASN A 258 5.54 -10.16 0.09
C ASN A 258 4.16 -10.83 0.21
N ALA A 259 3.16 -10.32 -0.51
CA ALA A 259 1.80 -10.84 -0.45
C ALA A 259 1.66 -12.25 -1.04
N PHE A 260 2.29 -12.56 -2.19
CA PHE A 260 2.31 -13.91 -2.75
C PHE A 260 2.85 -14.92 -1.74
N ASN A 261 4.04 -14.68 -1.20
CA ASN A 261 4.61 -15.62 -0.23
C ASN A 261 3.82 -15.69 1.07
N GLN A 262 3.44 -14.54 1.66
CA GLN A 262 2.85 -14.48 3.00
C GLN A 262 1.38 -14.91 3.03
N HIS A 263 0.56 -14.45 2.10
CA HIS A 263 -0.89 -14.62 2.18
C HIS A 263 -1.37 -15.84 1.41
N HIS A 264 -0.75 -16.09 0.27
CA HIS A 264 -1.14 -17.18 -0.63
C HIS A 264 -0.26 -18.41 -0.45
N GLY A 265 1.00 -18.19 -0.07
CA GLY A 265 1.99 -19.24 -0.16
C GLY A 265 2.30 -19.53 -1.62
N ILE A 266 2.78 -18.50 -2.33
CA ILE A 266 3.25 -18.61 -3.71
C ILE A 266 4.62 -17.95 -3.80
N GLN A 267 5.58 -18.63 -4.41
CA GLN A 267 6.99 -18.27 -4.45
C GLN A 267 7.43 -17.78 -5.82
N SER A 268 7.84 -16.51 -5.90
CA SER A 268 8.38 -15.95 -7.14
C SER A 268 9.84 -16.33 -7.37
N THR A 269 10.19 -16.59 -8.62
CA THR A 269 11.56 -16.99 -9.01
C THR A 269 12.62 -15.92 -8.68
N GLU A 270 12.25 -14.64 -8.70
CA GLU A 270 13.15 -13.53 -8.35
C GLU A 270 13.55 -13.51 -6.86
N ARG A 271 12.73 -14.12 -6.00
CA ARG A 271 12.96 -14.14 -4.54
C ARG A 271 13.49 -15.48 -4.05
N PHE A 272 13.02 -16.57 -4.65
CA PHE A 272 13.28 -17.93 -4.18
C PHE A 272 14.23 -18.72 -5.09
N GLY A 273 14.57 -18.18 -6.25
CA GLY A 273 15.45 -18.81 -7.24
C GLY A 273 14.68 -19.47 -8.38
N ILE A 274 15.39 -19.74 -9.47
CA ILE A 274 14.86 -20.49 -10.62
C ILE A 274 15.13 -21.98 -10.35
N ASP A 275 14.16 -22.83 -10.67
CA ASP A 275 14.19 -24.30 -10.53
C ASP A 275 14.39 -24.80 -9.08
N THR A 276 14.06 -23.96 -8.11
CA THR A 276 14.05 -24.26 -6.67
C THR A 276 12.62 -24.54 -6.18
N ASP A 277 12.53 -25.32 -5.10
CA ASP A 277 11.30 -25.60 -4.35
C ASP A 277 11.61 -25.50 -2.84
N PRO A 278 11.76 -24.27 -2.29
CA PRO A 278 12.14 -24.06 -0.89
C PRO A 278 11.11 -24.50 0.15
N ASP A 279 9.82 -24.51 -0.17
CA ASP A 279 8.77 -24.96 0.75
C ASP A 279 8.34 -26.42 0.55
N GLY A 280 8.83 -27.09 -0.48
CA GLY A 280 8.76 -28.53 -0.64
C GLY A 280 7.37 -29.02 -1.01
N ASP A 281 6.59 -28.23 -1.74
CA ASP A 281 5.27 -28.63 -2.21
C ASP A 281 5.30 -29.42 -3.54
N GLY A 282 6.48 -29.51 -4.17
CA GLY A 282 6.72 -30.24 -5.41
C GLY A 282 6.52 -29.39 -6.67
N VAL A 283 6.19 -28.11 -6.55
CA VAL A 283 6.07 -27.15 -7.64
C VAL A 283 7.31 -26.25 -7.66
N LYS A 284 7.78 -25.92 -8.86
CA LYS A 284 8.92 -25.03 -9.07
C LYS A 284 8.48 -23.90 -9.98
N ASN A 285 9.13 -22.76 -9.84
CA ASN A 285 8.86 -21.59 -10.68
C ASN A 285 7.38 -21.18 -10.65
N GLU A 286 6.74 -21.27 -9.47
CA GLU A 286 5.30 -21.00 -9.26
C GLU A 286 4.87 -19.63 -9.77
N LEU A 287 5.77 -18.64 -9.74
CA LEU A 287 5.53 -17.33 -10.34
C LEU A 287 6.80 -16.77 -10.99
N THR A 288 6.75 -16.46 -12.28
CA THR A 288 7.92 -15.92 -12.98
C THR A 288 8.14 -14.44 -12.67
N ARG A 289 9.34 -13.92 -12.94
CA ARG A 289 9.61 -12.48 -12.82
C ARG A 289 8.74 -11.68 -13.79
N ALA A 290 8.47 -12.22 -14.98
CA ALA A 290 7.57 -11.61 -15.96
C ALA A 290 6.13 -11.53 -15.45
N ASP A 291 5.61 -12.56 -14.77
CA ASP A 291 4.30 -12.52 -14.13
C ASP A 291 4.23 -11.42 -13.07
N VAL A 292 5.25 -11.33 -12.21
CA VAL A 292 5.33 -10.27 -11.18
C VAL A 292 5.39 -8.87 -11.83
N THR A 293 6.07 -8.73 -12.97
CA THR A 293 6.07 -7.47 -13.75
C THR A 293 4.67 -7.10 -14.21
N ALA A 294 3.94 -8.05 -14.78
CA ALA A 294 2.59 -7.82 -15.29
C ALA A 294 1.61 -7.41 -14.17
N VAL A 295 1.59 -8.11 -13.04
CA VAL A 295 0.71 -7.76 -11.90
C VAL A 295 1.11 -6.43 -11.25
N THR A 296 2.40 -6.12 -11.18
CA THR A 296 2.88 -4.81 -10.68
C THR A 296 2.39 -3.66 -11.57
N LEU A 297 2.48 -3.84 -12.90
CA LEU A 297 1.94 -2.87 -13.86
C LEU A 297 0.42 -2.76 -13.76
N PHE A 298 -0.30 -3.88 -13.57
CA PHE A 298 -1.74 -3.88 -13.31
C PHE A 298 -2.10 -3.04 -12.08
N GLN A 299 -1.42 -3.23 -10.95
CA GLN A 299 -1.63 -2.44 -9.74
C GLN A 299 -1.32 -0.95 -9.97
N ALA A 300 -0.21 -0.64 -10.64
CA ALA A 300 0.16 0.74 -10.97
C ALA A 300 -0.88 1.40 -11.91
N ALA A 301 -1.49 0.61 -12.78
CA ALA A 301 -2.57 0.99 -13.68
C ALA A 301 -3.97 0.85 -13.05
N LEU A 302 -4.13 0.75 -11.75
CA LEU A 302 -5.47 0.94 -11.16
C LEU A 302 -5.89 2.41 -11.31
N GLN A 303 -7.16 2.63 -11.63
CA GLN A 303 -7.72 3.98 -11.80
C GLN A 303 -7.49 4.85 -10.57
N VAL A 304 -7.46 6.18 -10.72
CA VAL A 304 -7.40 7.06 -9.56
C VAL A 304 -8.81 7.21 -8.94
N PRO A 305 -8.90 7.41 -7.62
CA PRO A 305 -10.11 7.92 -7.00
C PRO A 305 -10.46 9.31 -7.53
N GLY A 306 -11.72 9.70 -7.37
CA GLY A 306 -12.23 11.02 -7.72
C GLY A 306 -13.15 11.57 -6.63
N ARG A 307 -14.05 12.46 -7.02
CA ARG A 307 -14.99 13.12 -6.11
C ARG A 307 -16.43 12.95 -6.56
N VAL A 308 -17.28 12.51 -5.64
CA VAL A 308 -18.73 12.49 -5.82
C VAL A 308 -19.32 13.65 -5.02
N ILE A 309 -19.89 14.63 -5.71
CA ILE A 309 -20.45 15.86 -5.15
C ILE A 309 -21.95 15.88 -5.40
N PRO A 310 -22.81 15.56 -4.41
CA PRO A 310 -24.25 15.56 -4.60
C PRO A 310 -24.80 16.90 -5.13
N ASN A 311 -25.86 16.88 -5.94
CA ASN A 311 -26.52 18.09 -6.46
C ASN A 311 -27.44 18.79 -5.45
N GLU A 312 -27.71 18.17 -4.31
CA GLU A 312 -28.48 18.75 -3.21
C GLU A 312 -27.78 20.00 -2.64
N PRO A 313 -28.36 21.22 -2.73
CA PRO A 313 -27.69 22.46 -2.35
C PRO A 313 -27.15 22.49 -0.93
N ILE A 314 -27.88 21.92 0.04
CA ILE A 314 -27.46 21.87 1.43
C ILE A 314 -26.17 21.04 1.58
N ILE A 315 -26.06 19.93 0.86
CA ILE A 315 -24.87 19.07 0.87
C ILE A 315 -23.73 19.76 0.13
N GLU A 316 -23.97 20.40 -1.02
CA GLU A 316 -22.94 21.17 -1.73
C GLU A 316 -22.33 22.26 -0.83
N ALA A 317 -23.17 23.02 -0.12
CA ALA A 317 -22.72 24.04 0.82
C ALA A 317 -21.90 23.44 1.98
N ALA A 318 -22.33 22.29 2.50
CA ALA A 318 -21.61 21.56 3.55
C ALA A 318 -20.24 21.05 3.06
N VAL A 319 -20.13 20.53 1.83
CA VAL A 319 -18.86 20.10 1.24
C VAL A 319 -17.88 21.28 1.11
N LEU A 320 -18.34 22.42 0.58
CA LEU A 320 -17.51 23.64 0.49
C LEU A 320 -17.02 24.11 1.87
N ASN A 321 -17.91 24.06 2.86
CA ASN A 321 -17.53 24.41 4.23
C ASN A 321 -16.54 23.40 4.81
N GLY A 322 -16.73 22.11 4.55
CA GLY A 322 -15.89 21.02 5.03
C GLY A 322 -14.46 21.10 4.51
N GLU A 323 -14.26 21.46 3.24
CA GLU A 323 -12.93 21.74 2.67
C GLU A 323 -12.20 22.84 3.45
N ARG A 324 -12.89 23.97 3.69
CA ARG A 324 -12.34 25.07 4.48
C ARG A 324 -12.04 24.65 5.92
N VAL A 325 -12.96 23.91 6.55
CA VAL A 325 -12.80 23.42 7.93
C VAL A 325 -11.59 22.49 8.02
N PHE A 326 -11.41 21.57 7.08
CA PHE A 326 -10.29 20.63 7.01
C PHE A 326 -8.93 21.35 7.08
N GLU A 327 -8.78 22.44 6.32
CA GLU A 327 -7.57 23.28 6.37
C GLU A 327 -7.48 24.08 7.68
N THR A 328 -8.59 24.70 8.09
CA THR A 328 -8.62 25.62 9.24
C THR A 328 -8.26 24.93 10.56
N ILE A 329 -8.68 23.68 10.76
CA ILE A 329 -8.40 22.92 12.00
C ILE A 329 -7.07 22.15 11.95
N GLY A 330 -6.31 22.31 10.86
CA GLY A 330 -4.98 21.70 10.72
C GLY A 330 -4.99 20.21 10.36
N CYS A 331 -6.03 19.69 9.70
CA CYS A 331 -5.96 18.33 9.13
C CYS A 331 -4.97 18.26 7.96
N SER A 332 -4.88 19.35 7.17
CA SER A 332 -4.03 19.45 5.98
C SER A 332 -2.52 19.52 6.28
N THR A 333 -2.11 19.61 7.55
CA THR A 333 -0.69 19.62 7.93
C THR A 333 0.00 18.29 7.66
N CYS A 334 -0.69 17.18 7.90
CA CYS A 334 -0.24 15.82 7.56
C CYS A 334 -0.95 15.36 6.26
N HIS A 335 -2.27 15.54 6.17
CA HIS A 335 -3.06 15.17 4.99
C HIS A 335 -3.00 16.24 3.89
N ILE A 336 -1.81 16.50 3.37
CA ILE A 336 -1.55 17.52 2.34
C ILE A 336 -2.42 17.23 1.10
N PRO A 337 -3.34 18.14 0.72
CA PRO A 337 -4.37 17.83 -0.28
C PRO A 337 -3.84 17.37 -1.63
N SER A 338 -2.80 18.02 -2.16
CA SER A 338 -2.23 17.70 -3.46
C SER A 338 -0.72 17.88 -3.48
N LEU A 339 -0.04 16.98 -4.19
CA LEU A 339 1.40 17.01 -4.41
C LEU A 339 1.73 17.10 -5.91
N PRO A 340 2.76 17.89 -6.30
CA PRO A 340 3.18 17.99 -7.69
C PRO A 340 4.02 16.77 -8.11
N LEU A 341 3.63 16.11 -9.20
CA LEU A 341 4.38 15.04 -9.85
C LEU A 341 4.95 15.52 -11.18
N SER A 342 6.27 15.43 -11.36
CA SER A 342 6.95 15.96 -12.56
C SER A 342 7.19 14.90 -13.64
N ASN A 343 7.26 13.63 -13.25
CA ASN A 343 7.40 12.48 -14.13
C ASN A 343 6.34 11.42 -13.77
N TRP A 344 5.43 11.18 -14.71
CA TRP A 344 4.36 10.20 -14.58
C TRP A 344 4.55 8.98 -15.50
N THR A 345 5.77 8.77 -16.02
CA THR A 345 6.14 7.51 -16.68
C THR A 345 6.58 6.53 -15.61
N PHE A 346 5.70 5.60 -15.26
CA PHE A 346 5.99 4.52 -14.34
C PHE A 346 6.94 3.52 -14.99
N THR A 347 7.97 3.10 -14.26
CA THR A 347 8.95 2.13 -14.76
C THR A 347 9.05 0.93 -13.82
N GLU A 348 9.15 -0.27 -14.40
CA GLU A 348 9.54 -1.48 -13.70
C GLU A 348 10.86 -2.02 -14.26
N PRO A 349 11.84 -2.36 -13.39
CA PRO A 349 11.78 -2.30 -11.93
C PRO A 349 11.85 -0.88 -11.33
N ASN A 350 11.35 -0.72 -10.11
CA ASN A 350 11.56 0.48 -9.28
C ASN A 350 13.08 0.65 -8.97
N PRO A 351 13.63 1.88 -9.08
CA PRO A 351 15.07 2.14 -8.86
C PRO A 351 15.56 1.89 -7.43
N TYR A 352 14.66 1.80 -6.45
CA TYR A 352 14.96 1.62 -5.03
C TYR A 352 14.60 0.23 -4.49
N ASN A 353 14.24 -0.73 -5.35
CA ASN A 353 13.89 -2.08 -4.93
C ASN A 353 14.98 -2.72 -4.05
N PRO A 354 14.63 -3.26 -2.87
CA PRO A 354 15.58 -3.97 -2.05
C PRO A 354 15.92 -5.35 -2.64
N PRO A 355 17.03 -5.99 -2.20
CA PRO A 355 17.34 -7.37 -2.56
C PRO A 355 16.18 -8.34 -2.33
N GLY A 356 16.10 -9.39 -3.16
CA GLY A 356 14.96 -10.32 -3.19
C GLY A 356 13.79 -9.85 -4.06
N ASN A 357 13.98 -8.76 -4.80
CA ASN A 357 13.08 -8.24 -5.83
C ASN A 357 13.93 -7.79 -7.02
N LEU A 358 13.34 -7.73 -8.21
CA LEU A 358 13.98 -7.27 -9.43
C LEU A 358 14.51 -5.85 -9.27
N ARG A 359 15.81 -5.65 -9.53
CA ARG A 359 16.49 -4.36 -9.43
C ARG A 359 16.86 -3.82 -10.80
N LEU A 360 17.02 -2.50 -10.85
CA LEU A 360 17.44 -1.79 -12.06
C LEU A 360 18.77 -2.36 -12.58
N GLY A 361 18.82 -2.63 -13.89
CA GLY A 361 20.00 -3.17 -14.57
C GLY A 361 20.04 -4.71 -14.68
N GLU A 362 19.16 -5.44 -13.99
CA GLU A 362 19.08 -6.91 -14.09
C GLU A 362 18.29 -7.38 -15.32
N THR A 363 17.41 -6.54 -15.86
CA THR A 363 16.70 -6.75 -17.13
C THR A 363 16.36 -5.41 -17.79
N LYS A 364 15.79 -5.44 -19.01
CA LYS A 364 15.28 -4.25 -19.68
C LYS A 364 14.07 -3.68 -18.95
N THR A 365 14.03 -2.36 -18.83
CA THR A 365 12.94 -1.64 -18.17
C THR A 365 11.67 -1.62 -19.01
N VAL A 366 10.54 -1.95 -18.40
CA VAL A 366 9.20 -1.69 -18.96
C VAL A 366 8.72 -0.33 -18.46
N SER A 367 8.15 0.47 -19.35
CA SER A 367 7.67 1.82 -19.05
C SER A 367 6.20 1.98 -19.41
N MET A 368 5.44 2.68 -18.57
CA MET A 368 4.01 2.94 -18.75
C MET A 368 3.70 4.40 -18.42
N ASP A 369 3.15 5.12 -19.40
CA ASP A 369 2.62 6.47 -19.19
C ASP A 369 1.31 6.40 -18.38
N LEU A 370 1.34 6.86 -17.13
CA LEU A 370 0.19 6.82 -16.23
C LEU A 370 -0.97 7.73 -16.66
N ALA A 371 -0.73 8.70 -17.54
CA ALA A 371 -1.75 9.57 -18.11
C ALA A 371 -2.38 9.00 -19.39
N SER A 372 -1.93 7.83 -19.84
CA SER A 372 -2.36 7.27 -21.12
C SER A 372 -3.86 6.89 -21.12
N PRO A 373 -4.62 7.25 -22.18
CA PRO A 373 -6.05 6.94 -22.28
C PRO A 373 -6.34 5.45 -22.47
N VAL A 374 -5.33 4.63 -22.79
CA VAL A 374 -5.50 3.17 -22.91
C VAL A 374 -5.59 2.47 -21.55
N LEU A 375 -5.21 3.16 -20.47
CA LEU A 375 -5.32 2.64 -19.11
C LEU A 375 -6.75 2.80 -18.56
N PRO A 376 -7.16 1.99 -17.56
CA PRO A 376 -8.46 2.14 -16.90
C PRO A 376 -8.72 3.58 -16.43
N GLN A 377 -9.92 4.11 -16.66
CA GLN A 377 -10.31 5.48 -16.30
C GLN A 377 -11.03 5.52 -14.94
N PRO A 378 -11.03 6.65 -14.22
CA PRO A 378 -10.42 7.93 -14.60
C PRO A 378 -8.90 7.99 -14.34
N ARG A 379 -8.24 8.97 -14.96
CA ARG A 379 -6.81 9.27 -14.82
C ARG A 379 -6.57 10.73 -14.48
N LEU A 380 -5.42 10.99 -13.87
CA LEU A 380 -4.88 12.33 -13.81
C LEU A 380 -4.23 12.66 -15.15
N ALA A 381 -4.41 13.89 -15.60
CA ALA A 381 -3.80 14.38 -16.82
C ALA A 381 -3.14 15.75 -16.56
N PRO A 382 -2.09 16.11 -17.32
CA PRO A 382 -1.53 17.45 -17.27
C PRO A 382 -2.61 18.48 -17.66
N ALA A 383 -2.66 19.63 -16.96
CA ALA A 383 -3.68 20.65 -17.20
C ALA A 383 -3.62 21.28 -18.61
N ALA A 384 -2.48 21.16 -19.29
CA ALA A 384 -2.26 21.57 -20.67
C ALA A 384 -1.19 20.69 -21.30
N ALA A 385 -1.12 20.64 -22.64
CA ALA A 385 -0.17 19.79 -23.38
C ALA A 385 1.31 20.06 -23.05
N ASN A 386 1.65 21.28 -22.62
CA ASN A 386 3.01 21.69 -22.22
C ASN A 386 3.23 21.67 -20.69
N ALA A 387 2.22 21.27 -19.91
CA ALA A 387 2.34 21.23 -18.46
C ALA A 387 3.38 20.17 -18.07
N LYS A 388 4.33 20.56 -17.22
CA LYS A 388 5.41 19.69 -16.72
C LYS A 388 5.06 18.99 -15.42
N VAL A 389 3.87 19.22 -14.89
CA VAL A 389 3.44 18.76 -13.57
C VAL A 389 2.00 18.28 -13.66
N ILE A 390 1.74 17.11 -13.05
CA ILE A 390 0.41 16.64 -12.68
C ILE A 390 0.23 16.88 -11.18
N GLN A 391 -0.92 17.44 -10.81
CA GLN A 391 -1.31 17.55 -9.40
C GLN A 391 -1.97 16.24 -8.97
N VAL A 392 -1.41 15.60 -7.94
CA VAL A 392 -1.90 14.33 -7.42
C VAL A 392 -2.64 14.59 -6.10
N PRO A 393 -3.98 14.57 -6.07
CA PRO A 393 -4.77 14.95 -4.90
C PRO A 393 -4.85 13.80 -3.90
N ALA A 394 -3.70 13.34 -3.37
CA ALA A 394 -3.60 12.12 -2.57
C ALA A 394 -3.92 12.29 -1.08
N TYR A 395 -3.93 13.53 -0.55
CA TYR A 395 -4.15 13.82 0.87
C TYR A 395 -3.16 13.10 1.81
N THR A 396 -1.87 13.20 1.51
CA THR A 396 -0.79 12.55 2.27
C THR A 396 0.51 13.31 2.12
N ASP A 397 1.36 13.25 3.14
CA ASP A 397 2.73 13.77 3.13
C ASP A 397 3.79 12.65 3.11
N PHE A 398 3.37 11.39 2.99
CA PHE A 398 4.25 10.21 3.01
C PHE A 398 5.10 10.04 4.29
N LYS A 399 4.80 10.78 5.37
CA LYS A 399 5.51 10.66 6.65
C LYS A 399 4.81 9.67 7.58
N LEU A 400 5.62 9.06 8.43
CA LEU A 400 5.18 8.41 9.66
C LEU A 400 4.85 9.47 10.73
N HIS A 401 3.69 9.35 11.35
CA HIS A 401 3.25 10.20 12.46
C HIS A 401 2.81 9.36 13.65
N ASP A 402 3.13 9.82 14.86
CA ASP A 402 2.50 9.31 16.08
C ASP A 402 1.03 9.75 16.12
N ILE A 403 0.10 8.80 16.00
CA ILE A 403 -1.35 9.09 15.98
C ILE A 403 -2.10 8.50 17.17
N THR A 404 -1.42 7.83 18.11
CA THR A 404 -2.06 7.12 19.25
C THR A 404 -1.69 7.77 20.58
N ASP A 405 -2.53 7.61 21.60
CA ASP A 405 -2.20 8.04 22.97
C ASP A 405 -1.32 6.96 23.63
N PRO A 406 -0.21 7.31 24.32
CA PRO A 406 0.62 6.32 25.00
C PRO A 406 -0.11 5.49 26.06
N ASN A 407 -1.28 5.93 26.52
CA ASN A 407 -2.07 5.27 27.56
C ASN A 407 -3.33 4.57 27.01
N ASP A 408 -3.56 4.59 25.69
CA ASP A 408 -4.73 3.98 25.07
C ASP A 408 -4.43 2.59 24.48
N HIS A 409 -5.48 1.81 24.26
CA HIS A 409 -5.47 0.44 23.77
C HIS A 409 -5.23 0.35 22.26
N ASP A 410 -5.18 1.49 21.56
CA ASP A 410 -4.99 1.58 20.10
C ASP A 410 -3.50 1.52 19.68
N ILE A 411 -2.58 1.35 20.63
CA ILE A 411 -1.15 1.13 20.34
C ILE A 411 -0.97 -0.28 19.80
N GLU A 412 -0.18 -0.41 18.73
CA GLU A 412 0.20 -1.73 18.28
C GLU A 412 1.19 -2.38 19.24
N PRO A 413 1.01 -3.67 19.56
CA PRO A 413 1.89 -4.37 20.49
C PRO A 413 3.29 -4.60 19.91
N LEU A 414 3.43 -4.63 18.59
CA LEU A 414 4.72 -4.86 17.92
C LEU A 414 5.12 -3.71 17.01
N ASP A 415 6.40 -3.34 17.01
CA ASP A 415 6.99 -2.35 16.09
C ASP A 415 7.67 -3.01 14.90
N MET A 416 6.96 -3.06 13.77
CA MET A 416 7.44 -3.58 12.49
C MET A 416 8.72 -2.90 11.96
N ASN A 417 9.04 -1.69 12.42
CA ASN A 417 10.26 -1.00 12.01
C ASN A 417 11.50 -1.46 12.80
N GLN A 418 11.35 -2.32 13.81
CA GLN A 418 12.46 -2.86 14.60
C GLN A 418 12.76 -4.30 14.23
N SER A 419 13.99 -4.73 14.53
CA SER A 419 14.32 -6.15 14.40
C SER A 419 13.59 -6.98 15.46
N VAL A 420 13.08 -8.15 15.08
CA VAL A 420 12.28 -9.04 15.95
C VAL A 420 12.96 -9.40 17.28
N TRP A 421 14.30 -9.45 17.30
CA TRP A 421 15.10 -9.74 18.49
C TRP A 421 15.38 -8.53 19.39
N SER A 422 15.00 -7.33 18.96
CA SER A 422 15.25 -6.12 19.74
C SER A 422 14.18 -5.92 20.82
N PRO A 423 14.53 -5.39 22.00
CA PRO A 423 13.52 -5.00 22.99
C PRO A 423 12.50 -3.99 22.46
N LYS A 424 12.92 -3.14 21.51
CA LYS A 424 12.04 -2.14 20.88
C LYS A 424 10.91 -2.77 20.06
N PHE A 425 11.12 -3.97 19.51
CA PHE A 425 10.06 -4.67 18.77
C PHE A 425 8.81 -4.88 19.62
N LYS A 426 8.96 -5.22 20.90
CA LYS A 426 7.84 -5.47 21.83
C LYS A 426 7.44 -4.23 22.64
N ALA A 427 8.09 -3.09 22.40
CA ALA A 427 7.70 -1.82 23.00
C ALA A 427 6.48 -1.18 22.31
N GLY A 428 6.06 -1.76 21.18
CA GLY A 428 4.89 -1.34 20.43
C GLY A 428 5.15 -0.23 19.41
N ASN A 429 4.19 -0.05 18.51
CA ASN A 429 4.23 0.98 17.48
C ASN A 429 3.06 1.96 17.60
N ARG A 430 3.41 3.23 17.39
CA ARG A 430 2.49 4.37 17.41
C ARG A 430 2.55 5.18 16.12
N TYR A 431 3.52 4.87 15.26
CA TYR A 431 3.86 5.64 14.08
C TYR A 431 3.29 4.98 12.82
N PHE A 432 2.52 5.74 12.06
CA PHE A 432 1.87 5.26 10.83
C PHE A 432 1.96 6.28 9.71
N LEU A 433 1.98 5.80 8.48
CA LEU A 433 1.89 6.65 7.30
C LEU A 433 0.58 7.43 7.35
N THR A 434 0.66 8.72 7.00
CA THR A 434 -0.52 9.51 6.69
C THR A 434 -1.36 8.80 5.62
N LYS A 435 -2.57 8.33 5.99
CA LYS A 435 -3.48 7.65 5.06
C LYS A 435 -3.80 8.58 3.89
N ARG A 436 -3.69 8.04 2.68
CA ARG A 436 -4.19 8.69 1.45
C ARG A 436 -5.71 8.77 1.54
N LEU A 437 -6.27 9.99 1.64
CA LEU A 437 -7.72 10.17 1.85
C LEU A 437 -8.55 10.19 0.56
N TRP A 438 -7.92 10.24 -0.61
CA TRP A 438 -8.61 10.44 -1.89
C TRP A 438 -9.66 9.39 -2.28
N GLY A 439 -9.73 8.24 -1.59
CA GLY A 439 -10.79 7.23 -1.72
C GLY A 439 -11.51 6.90 -0.40
N ALA A 440 -11.31 7.68 0.67
CA ALA A 440 -11.77 7.33 2.01
C ALA A 440 -13.30 7.21 2.15
N GLY A 441 -14.07 7.94 1.35
CA GLY A 441 -15.53 7.99 1.44
C GLY A 441 -16.24 6.66 1.17
N ASN A 442 -15.60 5.71 0.48
CA ASN A 442 -16.15 4.38 0.20
C ASN A 442 -15.14 3.24 0.39
N GLU A 443 -14.15 3.44 1.25
CA GLU A 443 -13.19 2.40 1.70
C GLU A 443 -13.25 2.14 3.23
N PRO A 444 -14.43 1.91 3.85
CA PRO A 444 -14.47 1.44 5.23
C PRO A 444 -13.87 0.02 5.35
N PRO A 445 -13.49 -0.43 6.56
CA PRO A 445 -13.42 0.31 7.83
C PRO A 445 -12.19 1.24 7.92
N TYR A 446 -12.09 2.04 8.99
CA TYR A 446 -11.14 3.15 9.13
C TYR A 446 -10.06 2.91 10.22
N TYR A 447 -9.06 3.79 10.21
CA TYR A 447 -7.84 3.76 11.03
C TYR A 447 -6.86 2.65 10.66
N HIS A 448 -5.72 2.55 11.33
CA HIS A 448 -4.65 1.62 10.92
C HIS A 448 -5.04 0.14 11.04
N HIS A 449 -5.88 -0.19 12.03
CA HIS A 449 -6.35 -1.55 12.33
C HIS A 449 -7.74 -1.87 11.73
N GLY A 450 -8.47 -0.88 11.19
CA GLY A 450 -9.79 -1.11 10.59
C GLY A 450 -10.91 -1.46 11.58
N LEU A 451 -10.89 -0.92 12.80
CA LEU A 451 -11.91 -1.22 13.84
C LEU A 451 -12.99 -0.13 13.95
N PHE A 452 -12.84 0.96 13.19
CA PHE A 452 -13.80 2.04 13.20
C PHE A 452 -14.67 1.97 11.95
N THR A 453 -15.99 1.94 12.14
CA THR A 453 -16.97 1.89 11.06
C THR A 453 -17.35 3.27 10.52
N THR A 454 -16.91 4.36 11.16
CA THR A 454 -17.19 5.73 10.74
C THR A 454 -15.93 6.59 10.72
N MET A 455 -15.87 7.53 9.76
CA MET A 455 -14.81 8.53 9.68
C MET A 455 -14.77 9.40 10.95
N ARG A 456 -15.94 9.75 11.51
CA ARG A 456 -16.03 10.54 12.74
C ARG A 456 -15.35 9.85 13.92
N ARG A 457 -15.56 8.55 14.11
CA ARG A 457 -14.86 7.78 15.15
C ARG A 457 -13.36 7.77 14.90
N SER A 458 -12.93 7.61 13.63
CA SER A 458 -11.52 7.71 13.27
C SER A 458 -10.92 9.07 13.58
N ILE A 459 -11.62 10.18 13.32
CA ILE A 459 -11.16 11.53 13.66
C ILE A 459 -11.00 11.67 15.18
N LEU A 460 -11.97 11.21 15.96
CA LEU A 460 -11.93 11.30 17.43
C LEU A 460 -10.88 10.39 18.09
N ALA A 461 -10.36 9.41 17.37
CA ALA A 461 -9.27 8.54 17.83
C ALA A 461 -7.86 9.13 17.60
N HIS A 462 -7.73 10.20 16.80
CA HIS A 462 -6.42 10.81 16.56
C HIS A 462 -5.85 11.42 17.84
N ALA A 463 -4.69 10.92 18.24
CA ALA A 463 -3.90 11.41 19.37
C ALA A 463 -2.47 11.72 18.90
N GLY A 464 -1.47 11.65 19.79
CA GLY A 464 -0.08 11.95 19.45
C GLY A 464 0.09 13.33 18.80
N GLU A 465 0.76 13.36 17.65
CA GLU A 465 0.98 14.57 16.85
C GLU A 465 -0.31 15.21 16.33
N ALA A 466 -1.38 14.42 16.16
CA ALA A 466 -2.67 14.88 15.65
C ALA A 466 -3.65 15.35 16.76
N LEU A 467 -3.25 15.29 18.04
CA LEU A 467 -4.12 15.63 19.18
C LEU A 467 -4.70 17.05 19.08
N GLN A 468 -3.92 18.02 18.60
CA GLN A 468 -4.38 19.40 18.50
C GLN A 468 -5.46 19.55 17.42
N SER A 469 -5.30 18.91 16.26
CA SER A 469 -6.31 18.91 15.19
C SER A 469 -7.59 18.19 15.64
N ARG A 470 -7.48 17.10 16.41
CA ARG A 470 -8.64 16.45 17.04
C ARG A 470 -9.38 17.40 18.00
N LYS A 471 -8.67 18.05 18.92
CA LYS A 471 -9.29 19.01 19.87
C LYS A 471 -9.98 20.16 19.15
N ALA A 472 -9.37 20.65 18.06
CA ALA A 472 -9.98 21.65 17.22
C ALA A 472 -11.28 21.12 16.58
N PHE A 473 -11.29 19.88 16.06
CA PHE A 473 -12.51 19.23 15.59
C PHE A 473 -13.59 19.11 16.69
N GLU A 474 -13.23 18.70 17.90
CA GLU A 474 -14.16 18.56 19.03
C GLU A 474 -14.80 19.89 19.43
N ALA A 475 -14.06 21.00 19.30
CA ALA A 475 -14.52 22.34 19.62
C ALA A 475 -15.43 22.97 18.53
N LEU A 476 -15.49 22.39 17.32
CA LEU A 476 -16.32 22.92 16.24
C LEU A 476 -17.83 22.86 16.56
N PRO A 477 -18.63 23.81 16.04
CA PRO A 477 -20.09 23.67 15.95
C PRO A 477 -20.48 22.40 15.19
N ASN A 478 -21.65 21.84 15.51
CA ASN A 478 -22.12 20.58 14.88
C ASN A 478 -22.14 20.67 13.35
N TYR A 479 -22.63 21.78 12.79
CA TYR A 479 -22.64 21.99 11.34
C TYR A 479 -21.25 21.90 10.71
N ASP A 480 -20.22 22.48 11.34
CA ASP A 480 -18.85 22.43 10.83
C ASP A 480 -18.25 21.01 10.95
N LYS A 481 -18.56 20.29 12.04
CA LYS A 481 -18.17 18.88 12.19
C LYS A 481 -18.81 18.01 11.11
N ASP A 482 -20.09 18.23 10.82
CA ASP A 482 -20.84 17.47 9.83
C ASP A 482 -20.41 17.82 8.41
N SER A 483 -20.14 19.11 8.15
CA SER A 483 -19.56 19.60 6.91
C SER A 483 -18.22 18.92 6.58
N LEU A 484 -17.35 18.75 7.58
CA LEU A 484 -16.10 18.02 7.41
C LEU A 484 -16.34 16.57 6.98
N ILE A 485 -17.32 15.90 7.58
CA ILE A 485 -17.69 14.53 7.19
C ILE A 485 -18.27 14.50 5.77
N GLU A 486 -19.13 15.47 5.39
CA GLU A 486 -19.64 15.57 4.03
C GLU A 486 -18.51 15.78 3.01
N PHE A 487 -17.52 16.61 3.30
CA PHE A 487 -16.33 16.74 2.46
C PHE A 487 -15.59 15.39 2.28
N LEU A 488 -15.31 14.68 3.37
CA LEU A 488 -14.58 13.40 3.28
C LEU A 488 -15.39 12.32 2.54
N LYS A 489 -16.72 12.31 2.67
CA LYS A 489 -17.61 11.43 1.90
C LYS A 489 -17.50 11.65 0.40
N THR A 490 -17.04 12.81 -0.06
CA THR A 490 -16.87 13.06 -1.49
C THR A 490 -15.70 12.28 -2.08
N LEU A 491 -14.67 11.97 -1.30
CA LEU A 491 -13.42 11.36 -1.78
C LEU A 491 -13.63 9.86 -2.01
N GLN A 492 -13.87 9.44 -3.25
CA GLN A 492 -14.35 8.08 -3.55
C GLN A 492 -13.59 7.43 -4.70
N VAL A 493 -13.37 6.12 -4.59
CA VAL A 493 -13.15 5.31 -5.79
C VAL A 493 -14.42 5.41 -6.64
N LEU A 494 -14.29 5.73 -7.92
CA LEU A 494 -15.43 5.88 -8.82
C LEU A 494 -15.78 4.54 -9.48
N PRO A 495 -17.06 4.28 -9.82
CA PRO A 495 -17.43 3.02 -10.44
C PRO A 495 -16.79 2.89 -11.84
N PRO A 496 -16.63 1.64 -12.33
CA PRO A 496 -16.14 1.40 -13.69
C PRO A 496 -16.84 2.24 -14.74
N ALA A 497 -16.09 2.62 -15.78
CA ALA A 497 -16.52 3.47 -16.89
C ALA A 497 -16.69 4.97 -16.59
N THR A 498 -16.52 5.41 -15.34
CA THR A 498 -16.42 6.84 -15.03
C THR A 498 -15.14 7.42 -15.62
N LYS A 499 -15.25 8.54 -16.34
CA LYS A 499 -14.09 9.21 -17.00
C LYS A 499 -13.67 10.49 -16.29
N ASP A 500 -14.63 11.20 -15.72
CA ASP A 500 -14.40 12.47 -15.04
C ASP A 500 -13.97 12.24 -13.59
N LEU A 501 -13.06 13.09 -13.11
CA LEU A 501 -12.55 13.02 -11.73
C LEU A 501 -13.53 13.63 -10.72
N VAL A 502 -14.46 14.47 -11.17
CA VAL A 502 -15.50 15.06 -10.33
C VAL A 502 -16.84 14.84 -10.98
N VAL A 503 -17.72 14.18 -10.25
CA VAL A 503 -19.03 13.78 -10.72
C VAL A 503 -20.10 14.04 -9.67
N ASP A 504 -21.36 14.04 -10.09
CA ASP A 504 -22.51 14.04 -9.20
C ASP A 504 -22.85 12.63 -8.68
N GLU A 505 -23.90 12.52 -7.87
CA GLU A 505 -24.39 11.25 -7.32
C GLU A 505 -24.87 10.22 -8.37
N ASN A 506 -25.07 10.66 -9.61
CA ASN A 506 -25.41 9.82 -10.76
C ASN A 506 -24.20 9.58 -11.68
N PHE A 507 -23.00 9.96 -11.24
CA PHE A 507 -21.74 9.83 -11.96
C PHE A 507 -21.65 10.66 -13.26
N HIS A 508 -22.43 11.74 -13.37
CA HIS A 508 -22.28 12.72 -14.44
C HIS A 508 -21.21 13.75 -14.08
N ALA A 509 -20.43 14.18 -15.08
CA ALA A 509 -19.39 15.20 -14.89
C ALA A 509 -19.93 16.46 -14.20
N LYS A 510 -19.20 16.94 -13.19
CA LYS A 510 -19.58 18.11 -12.40
C LYS A 510 -18.40 19.06 -12.23
N ILE A 511 -18.67 20.36 -12.41
CA ILE A 511 -17.66 21.41 -12.18
C ILE A 511 -17.52 21.65 -10.68
N TRP A 512 -16.31 21.50 -10.17
CA TRP A 512 -15.97 21.79 -8.78
C TRP A 512 -14.59 22.45 -8.64
N PRO A 513 -14.42 23.47 -7.79
CA PRO A 513 -15.46 24.15 -7.00
C PRO A 513 -16.48 24.87 -7.92
N PRO A 514 -17.70 25.14 -7.43
CA PRO A 514 -18.71 25.79 -8.25
C PRO A 514 -18.29 27.23 -8.60
N PRO A 515 -18.82 27.79 -9.71
CA PRO A 515 -18.60 29.18 -10.09
C PRO A 515 -18.91 30.15 -8.96
N ALA A 516 -18.27 31.32 -8.96
CA ALA A 516 -18.36 32.29 -7.86
C ALA A 516 -19.81 32.67 -7.49
N GLU A 517 -20.68 32.83 -8.49
CA GLU A 517 -22.11 33.14 -8.28
C GLU A 517 -22.83 32.05 -7.47
N LYS A 518 -22.73 30.78 -7.92
CA LYS A 518 -23.31 29.64 -7.20
C LYS A 518 -22.67 29.47 -5.82
N ARG A 519 -21.36 29.71 -5.69
CA ARG A 519 -20.66 29.66 -4.39
C ARG A 519 -21.23 30.69 -3.42
N ASN A 520 -21.43 31.92 -3.86
CA ASN A 520 -22.00 32.98 -3.02
C ASN A 520 -23.44 32.65 -2.61
N GLN A 521 -24.23 32.08 -3.53
CA GLN A 521 -25.58 31.58 -3.22
C GLN A 521 -25.54 30.51 -2.11
N LEU A 522 -24.75 29.44 -2.31
CA LEU A 522 -24.61 28.35 -1.34
C LEU A 522 -24.15 28.82 0.04
N LEU A 523 -23.26 29.83 0.11
CA LEU A 523 -22.80 30.40 1.37
C LEU A 523 -23.87 31.27 2.06
N SER A 524 -24.78 31.87 1.30
CA SER A 524 -25.87 32.70 1.84
C SER A 524 -27.05 31.87 2.40
N GLU A 525 -27.20 30.63 1.94
CA GLU A 525 -28.26 29.69 2.34
C GLU A 525 -27.90 28.85 3.59
N ARG A 526 -26.80 29.17 4.29
CA ARG A 526 -26.30 28.50 5.53
C ARG A 526 -27.22 28.59 6.77
N LYS A 527 -28.52 28.87 6.60
CA LYS A 527 -29.46 29.10 7.70
C LYS A 527 -29.92 27.82 8.36
#